data_AF-A0A959C007-F1
#
_entry.id   AF-A0A959C007-F1
#
_cell.length_a   1.000
_cell.length_b   1.000
_cell.length_c   1.000
_cell.angle_alpha   90.00
_cell.angle_beta   90.00
_cell.angle_gamma   90.00
#
_symmetry.space_group_name_H-M   'P 1'
#
loop_
_entity.id
_entity.type
_entity.pdbx_description
1 polymer ?
#
loop_
_entity_poly.entity_id
_entity_poly.type
_entity_poly.pdbx_seq_one_letter_code
_entity_poly.pdbx_strand_id
1 'polypeptide(L)'
;MKKGLLIIVLVLALAPAYAQLRLGLRAGLSTTDLQVDPETVFGPGGGDYLKLAVDEAHFGIQAGLVIQANIGEKFMLQPEVLFNSNKVDYRVTDLDDPNAAAMIKSENYQYLDIPVLLGYRAGPFRLHAGPEAHIYLNSSSGLFDFEGYGQRFKDATYGWIAGIGLDIWNFMLDVRYEGNFTKFGDHITFYGETYDLGNPPSRWLFSVGYMFGKR
;
A
#
# COMPACT_ATOMS: atom_id res chain seq x y z
N MET A 1 -43.39 3.91 29.59
CA MET A 1 -42.31 4.67 30.28
C MET A 1 -40.97 3.92 30.35
N LYS A 2 -40.93 2.61 30.63
CA LYS A 2 -39.67 1.85 30.77
C LYS A 2 -38.84 1.68 29.47
N LYS A 3 -39.49 1.59 28.30
CA LYS A 3 -38.82 1.39 27.00
C LYS A 3 -38.07 2.65 26.49
N GLY A 4 -38.60 3.84 26.75
CA GLY A 4 -37.96 5.10 26.35
C GLY A 4 -36.70 5.41 27.16
N LEU A 5 -36.71 5.11 28.46
CA LEU A 5 -35.53 5.24 29.32
C LEU A 5 -34.38 4.33 28.86
N LEU A 6 -34.70 3.11 28.40
CA LEU A 6 -33.74 2.15 27.89
C LEU A 6 -33.06 2.63 26.61
N ILE A 7 -33.81 3.26 25.70
CA ILE A 7 -33.27 3.87 24.47
C ILE A 7 -32.37 5.07 24.82
N ILE A 8 -32.79 5.92 25.76
CA ILE A 8 -32.00 7.08 26.20
C ILE A 8 -30.69 6.63 26.87
N VAL A 9 -30.72 5.59 27.70
CA VAL A 9 -29.52 5.00 28.31
C VAL A 9 -28.62 4.38 27.24
N LEU A 10 -29.18 3.73 26.22
CA LEU A 10 -28.40 3.16 25.12
C LEU A 10 -27.72 4.25 24.27
N VAL A 11 -28.42 5.35 23.99
CA VAL A 11 -27.88 6.51 23.25
C VAL A 11 -26.81 7.23 24.07
N LEU A 12 -27.02 7.39 25.38
CA LEU A 12 -26.04 7.97 26.30
C LEU A 12 -24.81 7.06 26.51
N ALA A 13 -24.97 5.74 26.42
CA ALA A 13 -23.87 4.79 26.48
C ALA A 13 -23.03 4.77 25.19
N LEU A 14 -23.61 5.18 24.05
CA LEU A 14 -22.90 5.33 22.77
C LEU A 14 -22.15 6.67 22.67
N ALA A 15 -22.60 7.73 23.36
CA ALA A 15 -21.94 9.04 23.37
C ALA A 15 -20.43 9.02 23.71
N PRO A 16 -19.93 8.28 24.73
CA PRO A 16 -18.50 8.19 24.98
C PRO A 16 -17.73 7.42 23.90
N ALA A 17 -18.37 6.52 23.15
CA ALA A 17 -17.72 5.80 22.04
C ALA A 17 -17.39 6.73 20.86
N TYR A 18 -18.19 7.78 20.63
CA TYR A 18 -17.90 8.80 19.62
C TYR A 18 -16.74 9.72 20.01
N ALA A 19 -16.44 9.92 21.29
CA ALA A 19 -15.30 10.73 21.73
C ALA A 19 -13.95 10.00 21.55
N GLN A 20 -13.98 8.67 21.46
CA GLN A 20 -12.80 7.83 21.29
C GLN A 20 -12.43 7.62 19.83
N LEU A 21 -13.37 7.83 18.89
CA LEU A 21 -13.19 7.63 17.47
C LEU A 21 -12.91 8.94 16.75
N ARG A 22 -11.81 8.99 15.99
CA ARG A 22 -11.40 10.13 15.18
C ARG A 22 -11.31 9.68 13.73
N LEU A 23 -11.76 10.53 12.83
CA LEU A 23 -11.65 10.34 11.39
C LEU A 23 -10.58 11.29 10.86
N GLY A 24 -9.90 10.92 9.78
CA GLY A 24 -8.87 11.75 9.19
C GLY A 24 -8.58 11.40 7.75
N LEU A 25 -7.76 12.25 7.14
CA LEU A 25 -7.17 12.04 5.82
C LEU A 25 -5.68 11.76 5.98
N ARG A 26 -5.10 10.97 5.09
CA ARG A 26 -3.64 10.79 4.97
C ARG A 26 -3.25 10.91 3.51
N ALA A 27 -2.09 11.51 3.26
CA ALA A 27 -1.40 11.48 1.99
C ALA A 27 0.09 11.22 2.23
N GLY A 28 0.77 10.55 1.30
CA GLY A 28 2.17 10.19 1.45
C GLY A 28 2.85 9.76 0.17
N LEU A 29 4.15 9.55 0.29
CA LEU A 29 5.02 9.05 -0.76
C LEU A 29 5.64 7.73 -0.29
N SER A 30 5.88 6.81 -1.20
CA SER A 30 6.62 5.58 -0.92
C SER A 30 7.84 5.46 -1.83
N THR A 31 8.94 4.95 -1.30
CA THR A 31 10.12 4.58 -2.08
C THR A 31 10.18 3.07 -2.18
N THR A 32 10.10 2.54 -3.40
CA THR A 32 10.16 1.10 -3.64
C THR A 32 11.61 0.72 -3.92
N ASP A 33 12.25 0.04 -2.97
CA ASP A 33 13.54 -0.60 -3.21
C ASP A 33 13.27 -1.93 -3.91
N LEU A 34 13.12 -1.87 -5.24
CA LEU A 34 13.14 -3.06 -6.06
C LEU A 34 14.60 -3.49 -6.23
N GLN A 35 15.13 -4.24 -5.27
CA GLN A 35 16.35 -5.02 -5.48
C GLN A 35 16.02 -6.18 -6.43
N VAL A 36 15.95 -5.88 -7.72
CA VAL A 36 15.90 -6.91 -8.76
C VAL A 36 17.35 -7.25 -9.07
N ASP A 37 17.80 -8.40 -8.59
CA ASP A 37 19.03 -8.99 -9.10
C ASP A 37 18.86 -9.17 -10.62
N PRO A 38 19.81 -8.72 -11.46
CA PRO A 38 19.67 -8.80 -12.90
C PRO A 38 19.62 -10.27 -13.33
N GLU A 39 18.42 -10.78 -13.58
CA GLU A 39 18.21 -12.15 -14.05
C GLU A 39 18.32 -12.20 -15.57
N THR A 40 19.19 -13.09 -16.07
CA THR A 40 19.31 -13.43 -17.50
C THR A 40 18.30 -14.51 -17.83
N VAL A 41 17.30 -14.20 -18.67
CA VAL A 41 16.34 -15.21 -19.14
C VAL A 41 16.94 -15.95 -20.33
N PHE A 42 17.22 -17.25 -20.15
CA PHE A 42 17.69 -18.15 -21.21
C PHE A 42 16.50 -18.70 -22.00
N GLY A 43 16.49 -18.51 -23.32
CA GLY A 43 15.50 -19.11 -24.22
C GLY A 43 15.87 -20.55 -24.62
N PRO A 44 14.90 -21.37 -25.09
CA PRO A 44 15.17 -22.71 -25.59
C PRO A 44 15.98 -22.63 -26.89
N GLY A 45 17.30 -22.67 -26.75
CA GLY A 45 18.24 -22.42 -27.85
C GLY A 45 19.65 -22.00 -27.41
N GLY A 46 19.84 -21.66 -26.12
CA GLY A 46 21.18 -21.33 -25.59
C GLY A 46 21.69 -19.93 -25.97
N GLY A 47 20.80 -19.03 -26.39
CA GLY A 47 21.09 -17.60 -26.51
C GLY A 47 20.56 -16.80 -25.31
N ASP A 48 21.26 -15.73 -24.96
CA ASP A 48 20.82 -14.72 -23.99
C ASP A 48 19.85 -13.77 -24.72
N TYR A 49 18.57 -13.73 -24.33
CA TYR A 49 17.58 -12.93 -25.07
C TYR A 49 17.09 -11.67 -24.35
N LEU A 50 17.25 -11.56 -23.01
CA LEU A 50 16.80 -10.38 -22.27
C LEU A 50 17.66 -10.13 -21.03
N LYS A 51 18.18 -8.91 -20.91
CA LYS A 51 18.75 -8.36 -19.67
C LYS A 51 17.78 -7.29 -19.13
N LEU A 52 16.99 -7.65 -18.14
CA LEU A 52 16.12 -6.71 -17.43
C LEU A 52 16.97 -5.94 -16.41
N ALA A 53 17.44 -4.75 -16.78
CA ALA A 53 18.07 -3.82 -15.85
C ALA A 53 17.02 -2.80 -15.37
N VAL A 54 16.69 -2.84 -14.09
CA VAL A 54 15.79 -1.88 -13.44
C VAL A 54 16.65 -0.70 -12.97
N ASP A 55 16.64 0.41 -13.74
CA ASP A 55 17.65 1.48 -13.62
C ASP A 55 17.23 2.68 -12.76
N GLU A 56 16.00 2.76 -12.23
CA GLU A 56 15.55 3.98 -11.53
C GLU A 56 14.79 3.71 -10.23
N ALA A 57 14.99 4.62 -9.26
CA ALA A 57 14.28 4.62 -7.97
C ALA A 57 12.79 4.87 -8.19
N HIS A 58 11.96 3.92 -7.77
CA HIS A 58 10.52 3.94 -8.00
C HIS A 58 9.80 4.68 -6.87
N PHE A 59 9.12 5.77 -7.23
CA PHE A 59 8.29 6.55 -6.31
C PHE A 59 6.81 6.17 -6.47
N GLY A 60 6.14 5.93 -5.35
CA GLY A 60 4.71 5.76 -5.25
C GLY A 60 4.06 6.93 -4.51
N ILE A 61 2.79 7.20 -4.82
CA ILE A 61 1.97 8.15 -4.10
C ILE A 61 0.80 7.43 -3.46
N GLN A 62 0.45 7.81 -2.23
CA GLN A 62 -0.72 7.27 -1.54
C GLN A 62 -1.59 8.36 -0.93
N ALA A 63 -2.90 8.17 -0.93
CA ALA A 63 -3.84 9.04 -0.24
C ALA A 63 -5.11 8.29 0.17
N GLY A 64 -5.71 8.66 1.31
CA GLY A 64 -6.95 8.04 1.72
C GLY A 64 -7.44 8.43 3.11
N LEU A 65 -8.27 7.55 3.67
CA LEU A 65 -8.99 7.77 4.91
C LEU A 65 -8.35 7.00 6.06
N VAL A 66 -8.37 7.63 7.24
CA VAL A 66 -7.84 7.07 8.48
C VAL A 66 -8.92 7.13 9.52
N ILE A 67 -9.14 6.02 10.21
CA ILE A 67 -9.98 5.98 11.41
C ILE A 67 -9.05 5.66 12.56
N GLN A 68 -9.19 6.35 13.69
CA GLN A 68 -8.42 6.10 14.89
C GLN A 68 -9.38 5.92 16.06
N ALA A 69 -9.47 4.70 16.58
CA ALA A 69 -10.20 4.38 17.80
C ALA A 69 -9.20 4.33 18.97
N ASN A 70 -9.28 5.30 19.88
CA ASN A 70 -8.43 5.35 21.06
C ASN A 70 -8.96 4.39 22.14
N ILE A 71 -8.07 3.53 22.63
CA ILE A 71 -8.35 2.55 23.69
C ILE A 71 -7.59 3.02 24.94
N GLY A 72 -8.29 3.78 25.77
CA GLY A 72 -7.67 4.51 26.88
C GLY A 72 -6.76 5.63 26.38
N GLU A 73 -5.74 5.98 27.18
CA GLU A 73 -4.85 7.11 26.87
C GLU A 73 -3.65 6.73 25.97
N LYS A 74 -3.29 5.44 25.96
CA LYS A 74 -2.03 4.98 25.38
C LYS A 74 -2.20 4.12 24.15
N PHE A 75 -3.26 3.31 24.05
CA PHE A 75 -3.42 2.40 22.92
C PHE A 75 -4.41 2.95 21.90
N MET A 76 -4.25 2.57 20.65
CA MET A 76 -5.20 2.91 19.59
C MET A 76 -5.27 1.81 18.55
N LEU A 77 -6.45 1.62 17.98
CA LEU A 77 -6.65 0.84 16.77
C LEU A 77 -6.88 1.81 15.62
N GLN A 78 -6.15 1.63 14.52
CA GLN A 78 -6.16 2.56 13.40
C GLN A 78 -6.30 1.80 12.07
N PRO A 79 -7.53 1.48 11.66
CA PRO A 79 -7.79 1.00 10.31
C PRO A 79 -7.75 2.17 9.32
N GLU A 80 -7.19 1.91 8.14
CA GLU A 80 -7.04 2.88 7.07
C GLU A 80 -7.50 2.28 5.74
N VAL A 81 -7.85 3.15 4.80
CA VAL A 81 -8.10 2.77 3.41
C VAL A 81 -7.36 3.79 2.56
N LEU A 82 -6.30 3.37 1.88
CA LEU A 82 -5.39 4.21 1.12
C LEU A 82 -5.42 3.78 -0.34
N PHE A 83 -5.65 4.72 -1.23
CA PHE A 83 -5.38 4.53 -2.65
C PHE A 83 -3.90 4.76 -2.89
N ASN A 84 -3.23 3.77 -3.47
CA ASN A 84 -1.81 3.82 -3.76
C ASN A 84 -1.57 3.68 -5.27
N SER A 85 -0.69 4.51 -5.82
CA SER A 85 -0.34 4.54 -7.24
C SER A 85 1.17 4.54 -7.38
N ASN A 86 1.72 3.45 -7.93
CA ASN A 86 3.14 3.27 -8.18
C ASN A 86 3.40 3.39 -9.69
N LYS A 87 4.41 4.17 -10.08
CA LYS A 87 4.89 4.23 -11.46
C LYS A 87 6.14 3.37 -11.58
N VAL A 88 6.20 2.49 -12.58
CA VAL A 88 7.37 1.67 -12.90
C VAL A 88 7.81 1.97 -14.32
N ASP A 89 9.08 2.38 -14.48
CA ASP A 89 9.67 2.70 -15.77
C ASP A 89 10.61 1.55 -16.20
N TYR A 90 10.22 0.82 -17.25
CA TYR A 90 11.01 -0.26 -17.81
C TYR A 90 11.85 0.24 -18.99
N ARG A 91 13.16 0.02 -18.92
CA ARG A 91 14.08 0.24 -20.05
C ARG A 91 14.24 -1.05 -20.83
N VAL A 92 13.66 -1.13 -22.02
CA VAL A 92 13.89 -2.25 -22.94
C VAL A 92 15.04 -1.87 -23.87
N THR A 93 16.12 -2.65 -23.84
CA THR A 93 17.25 -2.53 -24.75
C THR A 93 17.31 -3.80 -25.58
N ASP A 94 17.31 -3.67 -26.90
CA ASP A 94 17.44 -4.78 -27.83
C ASP A 94 18.89 -5.30 -27.79
N LEU A 95 19.08 -6.61 -27.58
CA LEU A 95 20.42 -7.21 -27.51
C LEU A 95 21.03 -7.44 -28.91
N ASP A 96 20.22 -7.41 -29.97
CA ASP A 96 20.67 -7.65 -31.35
C ASP A 96 21.10 -6.37 -32.08
N ASP A 97 20.73 -5.17 -31.60
CA ASP A 97 21.20 -3.88 -32.13
C ASP A 97 21.63 -2.92 -31.00
N PRO A 98 22.93 -2.85 -30.67
CA PRO A 98 23.45 -1.97 -29.62
C PRO A 98 23.32 -0.46 -29.92
N ASN A 99 22.85 -0.06 -31.11
CA ASN A 99 22.53 1.33 -31.46
C ASN A 99 21.03 1.66 -31.39
N ALA A 100 20.16 0.70 -31.07
CA ALA A 100 18.73 0.95 -30.92
C ALA A 100 18.47 1.87 -29.71
N ALA A 101 17.70 2.94 -29.91
CA ALA A 101 17.33 3.85 -28.83
C ALA A 101 16.51 3.09 -27.78
N ALA A 102 16.97 3.10 -26.53
CA ALA A 102 16.26 2.48 -25.42
C ALA A 102 14.83 3.01 -25.33
N MET A 103 13.84 2.12 -25.43
CA MET A 103 12.44 2.48 -25.26
C MET A 103 12.09 2.44 -23.77
N ILE A 104 11.73 3.58 -23.21
CA ILE A 104 11.18 3.67 -21.85
C ILE A 104 9.67 3.39 -21.97
N LYS A 105 9.21 2.30 -21.35
CA LYS A 105 7.78 2.03 -21.16
C LYS A 105 7.41 2.28 -19.70
N SER A 106 6.44 3.15 -19.47
CA SER A 106 5.90 3.41 -18.12
C SER A 106 4.64 2.58 -17.89
N GLU A 107 4.61 1.81 -16.81
CA GLU A 107 3.41 1.15 -16.31
C GLU A 107 3.00 1.74 -14.96
N ASN A 108 1.70 1.98 -14.78
CA ASN A 108 1.14 2.50 -13.54
C ASN A 108 0.34 1.40 -12.84
N TYR A 109 0.77 1.06 -11.63
CA TYR A 109 0.10 0.06 -10.81
C TYR A 109 -0.70 0.74 -9.71
N GLN A 110 -2.00 0.44 -9.64
CA GLN A 110 -2.92 1.03 -8.67
C GLN A 110 -3.42 -0.03 -7.70
N TYR A 111 -3.33 0.28 -6.41
CA TYR A 111 -3.74 -0.59 -5.31
C TYR A 111 -4.65 0.17 -4.34
N LEU A 112 -5.54 -0.59 -3.71
CA LEU A 112 -6.23 -0.17 -2.50
C LEU A 112 -5.59 -0.88 -1.32
N ASP A 113 -4.85 -0.12 -0.52
CA ASP A 113 -4.14 -0.59 0.64
C ASP A 113 -5.03 -0.41 1.89
N ILE A 114 -5.23 -1.50 2.64
CA ILE A 114 -6.11 -1.54 3.81
C ILE A 114 -5.31 -2.03 5.02
N PRO A 115 -4.49 -1.18 5.65
CA PRO A 115 -3.78 -1.52 6.87
C PRO A 115 -4.69 -1.44 8.10
N VAL A 116 -4.48 -2.37 9.03
CA VAL A 116 -5.14 -2.37 10.34
C VAL A 116 -4.09 -2.29 11.43
N LEU A 117 -3.84 -1.08 11.93
CA LEU A 117 -2.72 -0.81 12.82
C LEU A 117 -3.13 -0.85 14.29
N LEU A 118 -2.36 -1.56 15.11
CA LEU A 118 -2.35 -1.35 16.55
C LEU A 118 -1.25 -0.34 16.89
N GLY A 119 -1.59 0.70 17.64
CA GLY A 119 -0.67 1.77 18.00
C GLY A 119 -0.54 2.00 19.49
N TYR A 120 0.63 2.51 19.89
CA TYR A 120 0.95 2.98 21.22
C TYR A 120 1.38 4.44 21.18
N ARG A 121 0.83 5.27 22.07
CA ARG A 121 1.10 6.71 22.18
C ARG A 121 1.97 6.98 23.40
N ALA A 122 3.08 7.68 23.16
CA ALA A 122 4.00 8.18 24.17
C ALA A 122 4.12 9.71 24.01
N GLY A 123 3.12 10.43 24.53
CA GLY A 123 3.01 11.88 24.35
C GLY A 123 2.74 12.26 22.88
N PRO A 124 3.58 13.09 22.24
CA PRO A 124 3.42 13.43 20.83
C PRO A 124 3.86 12.29 19.90
N PHE A 125 4.64 11.32 20.39
CA PHE A 125 5.12 10.21 19.58
C PHE A 125 4.10 9.05 19.56
N ARG A 126 4.06 8.36 18.43
CA ARG A 126 3.28 7.14 18.20
C ARG A 126 4.19 6.06 17.66
N LEU A 127 3.97 4.84 18.10
CA LEU A 127 4.44 3.62 17.44
C LEU A 127 3.20 2.90 16.92
N HIS A 128 3.29 2.27 15.75
CA HIS A 128 2.22 1.43 15.25
C HIS A 128 2.73 0.25 14.44
N ALA A 129 1.98 -0.84 14.44
CA ALA A 129 2.23 -1.98 13.58
C ALA A 129 0.94 -2.76 13.32
N GLY A 130 0.86 -3.43 12.19
CA GLY A 130 -0.30 -4.24 11.86
C GLY A 130 -0.20 -4.94 10.51
N PRO A 131 -1.16 -5.84 10.24
CA PRO A 131 -1.31 -6.42 8.91
C PRO A 131 -1.81 -5.38 7.91
N GLU A 132 -1.48 -5.61 6.65
CA GLU A 132 -1.92 -4.83 5.50
C GLU A 132 -2.41 -5.75 4.40
N ALA A 133 -3.51 -5.35 3.75
CA ALA A 133 -4.02 -6.02 2.57
C ALA A 133 -3.93 -5.06 1.39
N HIS A 134 -3.41 -5.54 0.27
CA HIS A 134 -3.27 -4.80 -0.98
C HIS A 134 -4.26 -5.38 -1.99
N ILE A 135 -5.26 -4.60 -2.40
CA ILE A 135 -6.21 -5.02 -3.43
C ILE A 135 -5.83 -4.35 -4.73
N TYR A 136 -5.45 -5.14 -5.73
CA TYR A 136 -5.12 -4.60 -7.05
C TYR A 136 -6.37 -4.03 -7.74
N LEU A 137 -6.31 -2.76 -8.14
CA LEU A 137 -7.45 -2.03 -8.70
C LEU A 137 -7.43 -1.88 -10.23
N ASN A 138 -6.45 -2.48 -10.92
CA ASN A 138 -6.17 -2.44 -12.36
C ASN A 138 -5.05 -1.43 -12.76
N SER A 139 -4.27 -1.80 -13.76
CA SER A 139 -3.30 -0.92 -14.44
C SER A 139 -4.03 -0.27 -15.60
N SER A 140 -4.59 0.92 -15.37
CA SER A 140 -5.31 1.65 -16.42
C SER A 140 -4.33 2.23 -17.44
N SER A 141 -4.19 1.56 -18.58
CA SER A 141 -4.15 2.22 -19.88
C SER A 141 -5.59 2.34 -20.41
N GLY A 142 -6.32 3.40 -20.03
CA GLY A 142 -7.59 3.77 -20.67
C GLY A 142 -8.83 3.64 -19.78
N LEU A 143 -9.28 4.81 -19.33
CA LEU A 143 -10.65 5.23 -19.00
C LEU A 143 -11.77 4.17 -19.04
N PHE A 144 -12.51 4.09 -17.93
CA PHE A 144 -13.92 3.72 -17.79
C PHE A 144 -14.59 3.09 -19.03
N ASP A 145 -14.83 1.79 -19.00
CA ASP A 145 -15.96 1.22 -19.73
C ASP A 145 -16.69 0.20 -18.86
N PHE A 146 -17.91 0.55 -18.50
CA PHE A 146 -18.85 -0.33 -17.82
C PHE A 146 -19.78 -0.91 -18.87
N GLU A 147 -19.76 -2.24 -19.03
CA GLU A 147 -20.95 -3.11 -19.07
C GLU A 147 -20.48 -4.58 -19.16
N GLY A 148 -20.99 -5.46 -18.27
CA GLY A 148 -20.63 -6.90 -18.27
C GLY A 148 -19.50 -7.30 -17.32
N TYR A 149 -19.48 -6.71 -16.13
CA TYR A 149 -18.46 -6.86 -15.09
C TYR A 149 -18.24 -8.33 -14.70
N GLY A 150 -17.20 -8.93 -15.27
CA GLY A 150 -16.80 -10.30 -15.06
C GLY A 150 -15.28 -10.45 -15.15
N GLN A 151 -14.52 -9.71 -14.35
CA GLN A 151 -13.07 -9.93 -14.25
C GLN A 151 -12.61 -9.99 -12.79
N ARG A 152 -12.43 -11.24 -12.34
CA ARG A 152 -11.51 -11.75 -11.32
C ARG A 152 -10.79 -10.68 -10.46
N PHE A 153 -11.46 -10.21 -9.43
CA PHE A 153 -10.92 -9.45 -8.28
C PHE A 153 -9.93 -10.20 -7.38
N LYS A 154 -9.20 -11.19 -7.91
CA LYS A 154 -8.80 -12.33 -7.06
C LYS A 154 -7.45 -12.26 -6.37
N ASP A 155 -6.59 -11.30 -6.70
CA ASP A 155 -5.24 -11.31 -6.14
C ASP A 155 -5.12 -10.17 -5.12
N ALA A 156 -5.73 -10.39 -3.95
CA ALA A 156 -5.44 -9.60 -2.76
C ALA A 156 -4.12 -10.12 -2.19
N THR A 157 -3.13 -9.23 -2.09
CA THR A 157 -1.83 -9.53 -1.50
C THR A 157 -1.84 -9.15 -0.03
N TYR A 158 -1.06 -9.84 0.79
CA TYR A 158 -0.96 -9.54 2.21
C TYR A 158 0.46 -9.17 2.60
N GLY A 159 0.57 -8.21 3.51
CA GLY A 159 1.80 -7.70 4.06
C GLY A 159 1.65 -7.29 5.52
N TRP A 160 2.70 -6.66 6.02
CA TRP A 160 2.73 -6.03 7.31
C TRP A 160 3.34 -4.65 7.16
N ILE A 161 2.93 -3.77 8.05
CA ILE A 161 3.41 -2.42 8.12
C ILE A 161 3.71 -2.07 9.56
N ALA A 162 4.84 -1.43 9.78
CA ALA A 162 5.23 -0.90 11.09
C ALA A 162 5.83 0.48 10.91
N GLY A 163 5.73 1.31 11.94
CA GLY A 163 6.17 2.69 11.81
C GLY A 163 6.12 3.48 13.10
N ILE A 164 6.66 4.67 12.97
CA ILE A 164 6.70 5.67 14.02
C ILE A 164 6.02 6.94 13.51
N GLY A 165 5.35 7.65 14.41
CA GLY A 165 4.61 8.84 14.10
C GLY A 165 4.85 9.96 15.10
N LEU A 166 4.65 11.19 14.64
CA LEU A 166 4.64 12.40 15.44
C LEU A 166 3.31 13.12 15.22
N ASP A 167 2.57 13.32 16.31
CA ASP A 167 1.30 14.02 16.29
C ASP A 167 1.45 15.45 16.82
N ILE A 168 1.26 16.42 15.95
CA ILE A 168 1.29 17.85 16.27
C ILE A 168 -0.12 18.40 16.04
N TRP A 169 -0.83 18.68 17.14
CA TRP A 169 -2.24 19.08 17.12
C TRP A 169 -3.13 18.05 16.40
N ASN A 170 -3.65 18.43 15.24
CA ASN A 170 -4.48 17.60 14.38
C ASN A 170 -3.69 16.98 13.22
N PHE A 171 -2.41 17.32 13.08
CA PHE A 171 -1.53 16.75 12.06
C PHE A 171 -0.80 15.52 12.59
N MET A 172 -0.61 14.55 11.70
CA MET A 172 0.15 13.34 11.92
C MET A 172 1.28 13.29 10.89
N LEU A 173 2.50 13.11 11.33
CA LEU A 173 3.64 12.81 10.46
C LEU A 173 4.04 11.38 10.75
N ASP A 174 4.10 10.51 9.74
CA ASP A 174 4.49 9.11 9.96
C ASP A 174 5.61 8.70 9.00
N VAL A 175 6.56 7.95 9.54
CA VAL A 175 7.57 7.18 8.79
C VAL A 175 7.27 5.71 9.03
N ARG A 176 7.02 4.97 7.95
CA ARG A 176 6.58 3.58 7.99
C ARG A 176 7.45 2.72 7.09
N TYR A 177 7.52 1.46 7.43
CA TYR A 177 8.15 0.43 6.65
C TYR A 177 7.13 -0.68 6.42
N GLU A 178 6.95 -1.03 5.16
CA GLU A 178 6.04 -2.09 4.71
C GLU A 178 6.87 -3.24 4.17
N GLY A 179 6.48 -4.45 4.54
CA GLY A 179 7.00 -5.69 3.97
C GLY A 179 5.85 -6.59 3.52
N ASN A 180 5.99 -7.16 2.33
CA ASN A 180 5.00 -8.09 1.79
C ASN A 180 5.29 -9.53 2.25
N PHE A 181 4.25 -10.28 2.62
CA PHE A 181 4.37 -11.72 2.92
C PHE A 181 4.34 -12.57 1.65
N THR A 182 3.71 -12.04 0.60
CA THR A 182 3.58 -12.71 -0.68
C THR A 182 4.70 -12.24 -1.60
N LYS A 183 5.39 -13.16 -2.26
CA LYS A 183 6.41 -12.83 -3.26
C LYS A 183 5.76 -12.16 -4.46
N PHE A 184 6.44 -11.19 -5.06
CA PHE A 184 6.02 -10.61 -6.33
C PHE A 184 6.34 -11.62 -7.44
N GLY A 185 5.35 -12.16 -8.17
CA GLY A 185 5.64 -12.98 -9.36
C GLY A 185 4.99 -14.37 -9.49
N ASP A 186 4.18 -14.86 -8.55
CA ASP A 186 3.48 -16.17 -8.69
C ASP A 186 2.46 -16.21 -9.86
N HIS A 187 2.26 -15.09 -10.54
CA HIS A 187 1.36 -14.91 -11.69
C HIS A 187 2.08 -14.66 -13.03
N ILE A 188 3.43 -14.70 -13.08
CA ILE A 188 4.19 -14.55 -14.33
C ILE A 188 4.77 -15.90 -14.75
N THR A 189 4.01 -16.66 -15.54
CA THR A 189 4.51 -17.85 -16.24
C THR A 189 5.07 -17.46 -17.60
N PHE A 190 6.38 -17.54 -17.79
CA PHE A 190 7.01 -17.56 -19.12
C PHE A 190 7.32 -19.02 -19.49
N TYR A 191 6.79 -19.47 -20.62
CA TYR A 191 7.05 -20.83 -21.16
C TYR A 191 6.77 -22.01 -20.20
N GLY A 192 5.95 -21.82 -19.15
CA GLY A 192 5.60 -22.89 -18.21
C GLY A 192 6.59 -23.08 -17.05
N GLU A 193 7.62 -22.24 -16.95
CA GLU A 193 8.56 -22.23 -15.82
C GLU A 193 8.27 -21.03 -14.91
N THR A 194 8.28 -21.27 -13.60
CA THR A 194 8.11 -20.24 -12.56
C THR A 194 9.46 -19.60 -12.28
N TYR A 195 9.62 -18.32 -12.60
CA TYR A 195 10.83 -17.57 -12.29
C TYR A 195 10.73 -16.96 -10.88
N ASP A 196 11.65 -17.33 -9.99
CA ASP A 196 11.75 -16.88 -8.60
C ASP A 196 12.34 -15.46 -8.56
N LEU A 197 11.53 -14.44 -8.85
CA LEU A 197 11.95 -13.04 -8.78
C LEU A 197 12.08 -12.58 -7.32
N GLY A 198 13.22 -12.89 -6.69
CA GLY A 198 13.81 -12.14 -5.59
C GLY A 198 13.00 -11.99 -4.29
N ASN A 199 13.57 -11.23 -3.34
CA ASN A 199 12.99 -10.97 -2.02
C ASN A 199 11.61 -10.28 -2.11
N PRO A 200 10.70 -10.50 -1.15
CA PRO A 200 9.43 -9.80 -1.11
C PRO A 200 9.65 -8.28 -1.12
N PRO A 201 8.92 -7.53 -1.97
CA PRO A 201 9.13 -6.10 -2.08
C PRO A 201 8.84 -5.43 -0.72
N SER A 202 9.76 -4.54 -0.34
CA SER A 202 9.65 -3.72 0.86
C SER A 202 9.81 -2.25 0.48
N ARG A 203 9.13 -1.37 1.21
CA ARG A 203 9.15 0.06 0.91
C ARG A 203 9.11 0.90 2.16
N TRP A 204 9.77 2.04 2.09
CA TRP A 204 9.60 3.11 3.06
C TRP A 204 8.45 4.00 2.65
N LEU A 205 7.60 4.40 3.59
CA LEU A 205 6.50 5.31 3.38
C LEU A 205 6.62 6.53 4.30
N PHE A 206 6.47 7.69 3.70
CA PHE A 206 6.50 8.98 4.36
C PHE A 206 5.14 9.62 4.17
N SER A 207 4.45 9.97 5.26
CA SER A 207 3.08 10.48 5.14
C SER A 207 2.77 11.61 6.10
N VAL A 208 1.83 12.46 5.66
CA VAL A 208 1.20 13.50 6.44
C VAL A 208 -0.29 13.20 6.49
N GLY A 209 -0.87 13.27 7.69
CA GLY A 209 -2.30 13.12 7.90
C GLY A 209 -2.90 14.27 8.67
N TYR A 210 -4.19 14.45 8.52
CA TYR A 210 -5.00 15.40 9.27
C TYR A 210 -6.18 14.68 9.90
N MET A 211 -6.30 14.76 11.22
CA MET A 211 -7.39 14.19 12.00
C MET A 211 -8.45 15.25 12.29
N PHE A 212 -9.69 14.95 11.95
CA PHE A 212 -10.86 15.72 12.32
C PHE A 212 -11.19 15.52 13.80
N GLY A 213 -11.66 16.60 14.45
CA GLY A 213 -12.02 16.59 15.87
C GLY A 213 -10.88 16.99 16.81
N LYS A 214 -11.22 17.24 18.08
CA LYS A 214 -10.24 17.56 19.12
C LYS A 214 -9.55 16.29 19.62
N ARG A 215 -8.27 16.41 19.96
CA ARG A 215 -7.43 15.33 20.49
C ARG A 215 -7.72 15.06 21.95
#